data_AF-A0A9W8ZUJ1-F1
#
_entry.id   AF-A0A9W8ZUJ1-F1
#
_cell.length_a   1.000
_cell.length_b   1.000
_cell.length_c   1.000
_cell.angle_alpha   90.00
_cell.angle_beta   90.00
_cell.angle_gamma   90.00
#
_symmetry.space_group_name_H-M   'P 1'
#
loop_
_entity.id
_entity.type
_entity.pdbx_description
1 polymer ?
#
loop_
_entity_poly.entity_id
_entity_poly.type
_entity_poly.pdbx_seq_one_letter_code
_entity_poly.pdbx_strand_id
1 'polypeptide(L)'
;MLHRAVEDVSTGSDSDYSRFWISWFLSSKGNEYFCEVDEDFILDRFNLTSLNNEVSNYTQALDLITDQLDDDIQDELRGSLDVQARLLYGLIHARWIVTARGLTKMIEKYRRAEFGRCPRVMCQLQPLLPVGLTDTPYEKSVKLYCGRCEDLYSPKSSRHGSIDGAYFGTTFPHLLFLVYPTLIPPKTGSTDIGASSTSGKGAREGENKIRRRLREEMDPAIAEGGGENISTASVAMKAERYKPRIYGFQLNEIAKLQRWQEAVRDRQVARLEESEERVS
;
A
#
# COMPACT_ATOMS: atom_id res chain seq x y z
N MET A 1 56.23 -5.10 -20.27
CA MET A 1 55.93 -5.71 -21.58
C MET A 1 55.55 -7.17 -21.35
N LEU A 2 54.62 -7.67 -22.17
CA LEU A 2 54.07 -9.04 -22.27
C LEU A 2 52.75 -9.33 -21.52
N HIS A 3 51.69 -8.79 -22.12
CA HIS A 3 50.47 -9.48 -22.57
C HIS A 3 50.20 -10.91 -22.08
N ARG A 4 49.02 -11.11 -21.48
CA ARG A 4 48.28 -12.38 -21.53
C ARG A 4 46.82 -12.09 -21.86
N ALA A 5 46.45 -12.46 -23.08
CA ALA A 5 45.09 -12.51 -23.56
C ALA A 5 44.37 -13.71 -22.95
N VAL A 6 43.15 -13.48 -22.48
CA VAL A 6 42.10 -14.49 -22.33
C VAL A 6 40.79 -13.81 -22.73
N GLU A 7 40.44 -13.96 -24.00
CA GLU A 7 39.05 -13.84 -24.45
C GLU A 7 38.34 -15.11 -23.98
N ASP A 8 37.32 -14.95 -23.14
CA ASP A 8 36.28 -15.97 -22.98
C ASP A 8 34.95 -15.31 -23.28
N VAL A 9 34.34 -15.80 -24.35
CA VAL A 9 33.07 -15.39 -24.91
C VAL A 9 32.04 -16.41 -24.45
N SER A 10 31.14 -16.01 -23.55
CA SER A 10 29.82 -16.65 -23.42
C SER A 10 28.83 -15.64 -22.83
N THR A 11 28.12 -14.90 -23.68
CA THR A 11 26.70 -15.13 -24.08
C THR A 11 25.69 -15.14 -22.94
N GLY A 12 25.10 -13.97 -22.71
CA GLY A 12 23.91 -13.71 -21.92
C GLY A 12 23.78 -12.21 -21.69
N SER A 13 23.33 -11.47 -22.71
CA SER A 13 23.16 -10.01 -22.68
C SER A 13 22.13 -9.58 -21.64
N ASP A 14 22.58 -9.26 -20.44
CA ASP A 14 21.78 -8.63 -19.36
C ASP A 14 22.20 -7.16 -19.16
N SER A 15 22.74 -6.51 -20.21
CA SER A 15 23.50 -5.25 -20.08
C SER A 15 23.02 -4.08 -20.93
N ASP A 16 21.78 -4.10 -21.43
CA ASP A 16 21.02 -2.88 -21.75
C ASP A 16 20.23 -2.49 -20.48
N TYR A 17 20.90 -1.83 -19.54
CA TYR A 17 20.32 -1.41 -18.25
C TYR A 17 19.12 -0.46 -18.45
N SER A 18 17.90 -1.00 -18.40
CA SER A 18 16.64 -0.31 -18.11
C SER A 18 16.27 0.89 -19.02
N ARG A 19 15.46 0.66 -20.06
CA ARG A 19 14.89 1.71 -20.94
C ARG A 19 14.35 2.90 -20.11
N PHE A 20 14.79 4.09 -20.51
CA PHE A 20 15.23 5.19 -19.66
C PHE A 20 14.12 6.04 -18.99
N TRP A 21 12.85 5.85 -19.30
CA TRP A 21 11.78 6.60 -18.61
C TRP A 21 11.20 5.85 -17.40
N ILE A 22 10.78 4.59 -17.56
CA ILE A 22 10.09 3.84 -16.50
C ILE A 22 11.01 3.63 -15.29
N SER A 23 12.25 3.21 -15.53
CA SER A 23 13.24 3.02 -14.46
C SER A 23 13.52 4.33 -13.70
N TRP A 24 13.71 5.42 -14.43
CA TRP A 24 13.87 6.75 -13.85
C TRP A 24 12.65 7.14 -13.01
N PHE A 25 11.44 6.93 -13.53
CA PHE A 25 10.19 7.22 -12.83
C PHE A 25 10.09 6.42 -11.52
N LEU A 26 10.37 5.12 -11.56
CA LEU A 26 10.29 4.25 -10.36
C LEU A 26 11.37 4.58 -9.33
N SER A 27 12.55 5.03 -9.77
CA SER A 27 13.64 5.49 -8.88
C SER A 27 13.39 6.87 -8.27
N SER A 28 12.44 7.64 -8.83
CA SER A 28 12.14 8.98 -8.37
C SER A 28 11.53 8.98 -6.98
N LYS A 29 11.98 9.93 -6.15
CA LYS A 29 11.51 10.09 -4.77
C LYS A 29 10.01 10.35 -4.74
N GLY A 30 9.26 9.52 -4.01
CA GLY A 30 7.80 9.57 -3.96
C GLY A 30 7.12 8.45 -4.74
N ASN A 31 7.83 7.73 -5.62
CA ASN A 31 7.26 6.68 -6.45
C ASN A 31 7.49 5.26 -5.92
N GLU A 32 7.88 5.11 -4.65
CA GLU A 32 8.21 3.80 -4.07
C GLU A 32 7.01 2.82 -4.01
N TYR A 33 5.78 3.31 -4.17
CA TYR A 33 4.58 2.47 -4.21
C TYR A 33 4.32 1.84 -5.58
N PHE A 34 4.90 2.36 -6.65
CA PHE A 34 4.73 1.78 -7.97
C PHE A 34 5.53 0.49 -8.12
N CYS A 35 5.02 -0.41 -8.96
CA CYS A 35 5.80 -1.49 -9.54
C CYS A 35 6.04 -1.22 -11.02
N GLU A 36 7.03 -1.90 -11.58
CA GLU A 36 7.33 -1.84 -13.00
C GLU A 36 6.24 -2.56 -13.81
N VAL A 37 5.62 -1.83 -14.74
CA VAL A 37 4.70 -2.40 -15.72
C VAL A 37 5.52 -3.02 -16.84
N ASP A 38 5.17 -4.24 -17.24
CA ASP A 38 5.91 -4.92 -18.30
C ASP A 38 5.65 -4.26 -19.66
N GLU A 39 6.70 -4.12 -20.47
CA GLU A 39 6.65 -3.40 -21.75
C GLU A 39 5.63 -4.02 -22.72
N ASP A 40 5.48 -5.34 -22.73
CA ASP A 40 4.50 -6.04 -23.57
C ASP A 40 3.05 -5.70 -23.22
N PHE A 41 2.77 -5.39 -21.95
CA PHE A 41 1.45 -4.91 -21.53
C PHE A 41 1.15 -3.51 -22.05
N ILE A 42 2.18 -2.63 -22.05
CA ILE A 42 2.08 -1.25 -22.54
C ILE A 42 1.91 -1.22 -24.06
N LEU A 43 2.64 -2.08 -24.79
CA LEU A 43 2.58 -2.14 -26.25
C LEU A 43 1.27 -2.73 -26.80
N ASP A 44 0.56 -3.53 -26.00
CA ASP A 44 -0.76 -4.04 -26.36
C ASP A 44 -1.86 -2.97 -26.19
N ARG A 45 -2.30 -2.43 -27.32
CA ARG A 45 -3.34 -1.39 -27.42
C ARG A 45 -4.65 -1.77 -26.74
N PHE A 46 -4.98 -3.06 -26.66
CA PHE A 46 -6.21 -3.50 -26.00
C PHE A 46 -6.22 -3.11 -24.52
N ASN A 47 -5.07 -3.24 -23.83
CA ASN A 47 -4.93 -2.88 -22.42
C ASN A 47 -5.05 -1.36 -22.18
N LEU A 48 -4.76 -0.56 -23.21
CA LEU A 48 -4.76 0.91 -23.14
C LEU A 48 -6.06 1.55 -23.64
N THR A 49 -7.06 0.75 -24.02
CA THR A 49 -8.36 1.22 -24.54
C THR A 49 -8.95 2.31 -23.64
N SER A 50 -9.47 3.39 -24.24
CA SER A 50 -10.07 4.56 -23.59
C SER A 50 -9.12 5.56 -22.90
N LEU A 51 -7.85 5.23 -22.67
CA LEU A 51 -6.91 6.17 -22.01
C LEU A 51 -6.57 7.38 -22.88
N ASN A 52 -6.71 7.25 -24.20
CA ASN A 52 -6.53 8.33 -25.17
C ASN A 52 -7.52 9.50 -24.99
N ASN A 53 -8.64 9.28 -24.29
CA ASN A 53 -9.62 10.33 -23.99
C ASN A 53 -9.29 11.09 -22.70
N GLU A 54 -8.50 10.49 -21.81
CA GLU A 54 -8.13 11.04 -20.50
C GLU A 54 -6.80 11.82 -20.56
N VAL A 55 -5.93 11.46 -21.51
CA VAL A 55 -4.55 11.98 -21.61
C VAL A 55 -4.41 12.86 -22.84
N SER A 56 -4.01 14.12 -22.61
CA SER A 56 -3.65 15.04 -23.69
C SER A 56 -2.34 14.61 -24.35
N ASN A 57 -2.21 14.79 -25.67
CA ASN A 57 -1.04 14.38 -26.44
C ASN A 57 -0.67 12.90 -26.23
N TYR A 58 -1.69 12.03 -26.11
CA TYR A 58 -1.56 10.62 -25.78
C TYR A 58 -0.43 9.89 -26.52
N THR A 59 -0.33 10.05 -27.85
CA THR A 59 0.71 9.39 -28.65
C THR A 59 2.11 9.80 -28.20
N GLN A 60 2.38 11.10 -28.05
CA GLN A 60 3.68 11.61 -27.62
C GLN A 60 4.01 11.21 -26.16
N ALA A 61 2.99 11.16 -25.29
CA ALA A 61 3.15 10.66 -23.93
C ALA A 61 3.48 9.16 -23.90
N LEU A 62 2.86 8.37 -24.78
CA LEU A 62 3.15 6.94 -24.94
C LEU A 62 4.56 6.71 -25.49
N ASP A 63 4.95 7.48 -26.51
CA ASP A 63 6.30 7.45 -27.09
C ASP A 63 7.33 7.85 -26.03
N LEU A 64 7.01 8.80 -25.12
CA LEU A 64 7.89 9.18 -24.02
C LEU A 64 8.10 8.04 -23.01
N ILE A 65 7.02 7.39 -22.55
CA ILE A 65 7.15 6.30 -21.56
C ILE A 65 7.77 5.02 -22.14
N THR A 66 7.76 4.87 -23.47
CA THR A 66 8.38 3.75 -24.19
C THR A 66 9.76 4.08 -24.77
N ASP A 67 10.29 5.26 -24.47
CA ASP A 67 11.59 5.76 -24.95
C ASP A 67 11.70 5.80 -26.49
N GLN A 68 10.59 6.07 -27.18
CA GLN A 68 10.48 6.21 -28.65
C GLN A 68 10.27 7.66 -29.11
N LEU A 69 10.24 8.61 -28.18
CA LEU A 69 10.00 10.02 -28.49
C LEU A 69 11.28 10.69 -29.04
N ASP A 70 11.15 11.40 -30.16
CA ASP A 70 12.25 12.15 -30.78
C ASP A 70 12.78 13.27 -29.85
N ASP A 71 14.10 13.53 -29.92
CA ASP A 71 14.78 14.54 -29.10
C ASP A 71 14.56 15.99 -29.57
N ASP A 72 14.06 16.20 -30.79
CA ASP A 72 13.91 17.53 -31.42
C ASP A 72 12.65 18.31 -30.98
N ILE A 73 12.07 17.96 -29.82
CA ILE A 73 10.83 18.55 -29.32
C ILE A 73 11.12 19.84 -28.56
N GLN A 74 10.27 20.85 -28.77
CA GLN A 74 10.33 22.12 -28.06
C GLN A 74 10.27 21.94 -26.53
N ASP A 75 11.13 22.63 -25.80
CA ASP A 75 11.28 22.50 -24.34
C ASP A 75 9.96 22.77 -23.58
N GLU A 76 9.17 23.78 -24.00
CA GLU A 76 7.88 24.06 -23.38
C GLU A 76 6.88 22.91 -23.55
N LEU A 77 6.88 22.27 -24.72
CA LEU A 77 6.04 21.10 -25.00
C LEU A 77 6.52 19.91 -24.17
N ARG A 78 7.83 19.71 -24.03
CA ARG A 78 8.43 18.63 -23.25
C ARG A 78 7.96 18.64 -21.80
N GLY A 79 7.93 19.81 -21.15
CA GLY A 79 7.43 19.94 -19.78
C GLY A 79 5.96 19.51 -19.61
N SER A 80 5.10 19.86 -20.57
CA SER A 80 3.70 19.44 -20.57
C SER A 80 3.53 17.94 -20.82
N LEU A 81 4.33 17.37 -21.73
CA LEU A 81 4.35 15.92 -22.02
C LEU A 81 4.80 15.10 -20.82
N ASP A 82 5.74 15.62 -20.05
CA ASP A 82 6.25 15.00 -18.84
C ASP A 82 5.13 14.78 -17.79
N VAL A 83 4.20 15.74 -17.68
CA VAL A 83 3.02 15.61 -16.81
C VAL A 83 2.04 14.58 -17.35
N GLN A 84 1.80 14.60 -18.66
CA GLN A 84 0.88 13.65 -19.32
C GLN A 84 1.42 12.21 -19.30
N ALA A 85 2.73 12.01 -19.43
CA ALA A 85 3.38 10.71 -19.32
C ALA A 85 3.27 10.12 -17.91
N ARG A 86 3.44 10.94 -16.86
CA ARG A 86 3.19 10.52 -15.46
C ARG A 86 1.74 10.12 -15.24
N LEU A 87 0.79 10.91 -15.76
CA LEU A 87 -0.64 10.60 -15.71
C LEU A 87 -0.93 9.27 -16.42
N LEU A 88 -0.45 9.12 -17.66
CA LEU A 88 -0.65 7.93 -18.49
C LEU A 88 -0.08 6.69 -17.80
N TYR A 89 1.17 6.73 -17.36
CA TYR A 89 1.80 5.60 -16.66
C TYR A 89 1.05 5.24 -15.37
N GLY A 90 0.57 6.23 -14.62
CA GLY A 90 -0.25 6.00 -13.44
C GLY A 90 -1.57 5.27 -13.74
N LEU A 91 -2.27 5.69 -14.81
CA LEU A 91 -3.51 5.03 -15.26
C LEU A 91 -3.26 3.61 -15.79
N ILE A 92 -2.15 3.40 -16.50
CA ILE A 92 -1.71 2.06 -16.94
C ILE A 92 -1.41 1.19 -15.72
N HIS A 93 -0.70 1.74 -14.73
CA HIS A 93 -0.33 1.03 -13.51
C HIS A 93 -1.58 0.52 -12.75
N ALA A 94 -2.64 1.34 -12.65
CA ALA A 94 -3.90 0.93 -12.02
C ALA A 94 -4.51 -0.32 -12.69
N ARG A 95 -4.45 -0.40 -14.03
CA ARG A 95 -4.90 -1.57 -14.80
C ARG A 95 -3.94 -2.74 -14.69
N TRP A 96 -2.64 -2.47 -14.62
CA TRP A 96 -1.61 -3.50 -14.54
C TRP A 96 -1.66 -4.28 -13.23
N ILE A 97 -1.78 -3.60 -12.08
CA ILE A 97 -1.67 -4.22 -10.76
C ILE A 97 -2.84 -5.14 -10.40
N VAL A 98 -3.91 -5.16 -11.21
CA VAL A 98 -5.02 -6.11 -11.09
C VAL A 98 -4.86 -7.36 -11.97
N THR A 99 -3.83 -7.40 -12.83
CA THR A 99 -3.46 -8.60 -13.61
C THR A 99 -2.69 -9.60 -12.76
N ALA A 100 -2.61 -10.87 -13.18
CA ALA A 100 -1.85 -11.89 -12.45
C ALA A 100 -0.34 -11.55 -12.29
N ARG A 101 0.28 -10.97 -13.33
CA ARG A 101 1.68 -10.53 -13.33
C ARG A 101 1.88 -9.32 -12.41
N GLY A 102 1.02 -8.30 -12.53
CA GLY A 102 1.06 -7.12 -11.67
C GLY A 102 0.83 -7.44 -10.19
N LEU A 103 -0.14 -8.31 -9.88
CA LEU A 103 -0.38 -8.79 -8.52
C LEU A 103 0.87 -9.45 -7.92
N THR A 104 1.59 -10.27 -8.68
CA THR A 104 2.81 -10.93 -8.22
C THR A 104 3.89 -9.91 -7.83
N LYS A 105 4.15 -8.91 -8.69
CA LYS A 105 5.11 -7.82 -8.39
C LYS A 105 4.69 -7.02 -7.15
N MET A 106 3.40 -6.72 -7.01
CA MET A 106 2.91 -5.99 -5.83
C MET A 106 2.99 -6.80 -4.53
N ILE A 107 2.83 -8.13 -4.60
CA ILE A 107 3.01 -9.02 -3.45
C ILE A 107 4.45 -9.02 -2.95
N GLU A 108 5.43 -8.97 -3.85
CA GLU A 108 6.84 -8.88 -3.46
C GLU A 108 7.12 -7.62 -2.64
N LYS A 109 6.61 -6.48 -3.10
CA LYS A 109 6.69 -5.20 -2.36
C LYS A 109 5.92 -5.26 -1.04
N TYR A 110 4.75 -5.91 -1.02
CA TYR A 110 3.94 -6.11 0.18
C TYR A 110 4.67 -6.92 1.25
N ARG A 111 5.30 -8.03 0.87
CA ARG A 111 6.08 -8.89 1.77
C ARG A 111 7.27 -8.15 2.38
N ARG A 112 7.87 -7.23 1.63
CA ARG A 112 8.96 -6.34 2.09
C ARG A 112 8.46 -5.15 2.90
N ALA A 113 7.14 -4.97 3.02
CA ALA A 113 6.49 -3.84 3.69
C ALA A 113 6.91 -2.47 3.10
N GLU A 114 7.18 -2.40 1.79
CA GLU A 114 7.61 -1.16 1.11
C GLU A 114 6.51 -0.08 1.11
N PHE A 115 5.24 -0.48 1.17
CA PHE A 115 4.11 0.43 1.29
C PHE A 115 3.97 1.04 2.70
N GLY A 116 4.71 0.51 3.67
CA GLY A 116 4.62 0.88 5.07
C GLY A 116 3.80 -0.12 5.90
N ARG A 117 3.58 0.27 7.15
CA ARG A 117 3.03 -0.59 8.20
C ARG A 117 1.91 0.11 8.95
N CYS A 118 0.90 -0.66 9.35
CA CYS A 118 -0.29 -0.16 10.01
C CYS A 118 0.06 0.67 11.26
N PRO A 119 -0.49 1.89 11.41
CA PRO A 119 -0.20 2.73 12.57
C PRO A 119 -0.93 2.26 13.84
N ARG A 120 -1.94 1.39 13.73
CA ARG A 120 -2.61 0.82 14.91
C ARG A 120 -1.65 -0.14 15.63
N VAL A 121 -1.38 0.15 16.90
CA VAL A 121 -0.51 -0.65 17.77
C VAL A 121 -0.94 -2.13 17.79
N MET A 122 -2.24 -2.40 17.92
CA MET A 122 -2.80 -3.76 17.96
C MET A 122 -2.75 -4.49 16.62
N CYS A 123 -2.41 -3.82 15.52
CA CYS A 123 -2.13 -4.49 14.26
C CYS A 123 -0.69 -5.02 14.18
N GLN A 124 0.15 -4.73 15.18
CA GLN A 124 1.52 -5.24 15.30
C GLN A 124 2.30 -5.07 14.00
N LEU A 125 2.36 -3.83 13.52
CA LEU A 125 3.18 -3.47 12.35
C LEU A 125 2.82 -4.22 11.06
N GLN A 126 1.56 -4.66 10.92
CA GLN A 126 1.02 -5.29 9.71
C GLN A 126 1.37 -4.48 8.43
N PRO A 127 1.99 -5.11 7.41
CA PRO A 127 2.18 -4.50 6.09
C PRO A 127 0.87 -4.01 5.47
N LEU A 128 0.94 -2.85 4.81
CA LEU A 128 -0.19 -2.18 4.16
C LEU A 128 -0.15 -2.37 2.64
N LEU A 129 -1.26 -2.07 1.97
CA LEU A 129 -1.36 -2.02 0.50
C LEU A 129 -1.84 -0.63 0.06
N PRO A 130 -1.33 -0.05 -1.04
CA PRO A 130 -1.84 1.20 -1.58
C PRO A 130 -3.25 1.01 -2.15
N VAL A 131 -4.08 2.05 -2.08
CA VAL A 131 -5.45 2.02 -2.60
C VAL A 131 -5.93 3.43 -2.94
N GLY A 132 -6.69 3.55 -4.03
CA GLY A 132 -7.43 4.75 -4.39
C GLY A 132 -8.77 4.82 -3.67
N LEU A 133 -9.22 6.04 -3.34
CA LEU A 133 -10.59 6.27 -2.85
C LEU A 133 -11.57 6.53 -3.99
N THR A 134 -11.05 6.68 -5.20
CA THR A 134 -11.72 7.01 -6.45
C THR A 134 -10.81 6.52 -7.57
N ASP A 135 -11.42 6.14 -8.69
CA ASP A 135 -10.70 5.75 -9.91
C ASP A 135 -10.53 6.94 -10.87
N THR A 136 -11.11 8.10 -10.53
CA THR A 136 -10.96 9.35 -11.29
C THR A 136 -9.70 10.11 -10.85
N PRO A 137 -8.81 10.48 -11.78
CA PRO A 137 -7.63 11.29 -11.47
C PRO A 137 -7.97 12.66 -10.87
N TYR A 138 -7.01 13.23 -10.15
CA TYR A 138 -7.02 14.56 -9.54
C TYR A 138 -8.06 14.79 -8.43
N GLU A 139 -8.77 13.75 -7.99
CA GLU A 139 -9.76 13.86 -6.92
C GLU A 139 -9.16 13.64 -5.53
N LYS A 140 -8.46 12.52 -5.32
CA LYS A 140 -7.96 12.12 -3.99
C LYS A 140 -6.60 11.43 -4.10
N SER A 141 -5.72 11.73 -3.14
CA SER A 141 -4.45 11.04 -3.04
C SER A 141 -4.57 9.61 -2.51
N VAL A 142 -3.54 8.82 -2.78
CA VAL A 142 -3.44 7.42 -2.37
C VAL A 142 -3.59 7.25 -0.86
N LYS A 143 -4.30 6.19 -0.46
CA LYS A 143 -4.42 5.71 0.92
C LYS A 143 -3.77 4.35 1.05
N LEU A 144 -3.64 3.89 2.28
CA LEU A 144 -3.05 2.61 2.62
C LEU A 144 -4.08 1.74 3.35
N TYR A 145 -4.43 0.61 2.76
CA TYR A 145 -5.32 -0.39 3.32
C TYR A 145 -4.57 -1.39 4.20
N CYS A 146 -5.12 -1.67 5.38
CA CYS A 146 -4.63 -2.71 6.26
C CYS A 146 -5.55 -3.94 6.21
N GLY A 147 -5.05 -5.08 5.72
CA GLY A 147 -5.83 -6.33 5.72
C GLY A 147 -6.17 -6.86 7.12
N ARG A 148 -5.49 -6.39 8.18
CA ARG A 148 -5.73 -6.86 9.56
C ARG A 148 -6.88 -6.13 10.23
N CYS A 149 -6.86 -4.80 10.26
CA CYS A 149 -7.96 -4.02 10.85
C CYS A 149 -9.03 -3.58 9.84
N GLU A 150 -8.81 -3.85 8.55
CA GLU A 150 -9.73 -3.52 7.45
C GLU A 150 -10.08 -2.04 7.40
N ASP A 151 -9.07 -1.20 7.59
CA ASP A 151 -9.23 0.25 7.68
C ASP A 151 -8.17 0.96 6.82
N LEU A 152 -8.48 2.21 6.47
CA LEU A 152 -7.69 3.04 5.57
C LEU A 152 -6.88 4.09 6.35
N TYR A 153 -5.65 4.29 5.91
CA TYR A 153 -4.72 5.23 6.52
C TYR A 153 -4.12 6.16 5.48
N SER A 154 -3.83 7.39 5.86
CA SER A 154 -3.00 8.26 5.04
C SER A 154 -1.53 7.84 5.12
N PRO A 155 -0.76 7.91 4.02
CA PRO A 155 0.69 7.75 4.07
C PRO A 155 1.33 8.69 5.10
N LYS A 156 2.35 8.21 5.83
CA LYS A 156 3.02 9.02 6.87
C LYS A 156 3.87 10.14 6.28
N SER A 157 4.48 9.90 5.12
CA SER A 157 5.33 10.87 4.44
C SER A 157 4.51 11.71 3.48
N SER A 158 4.69 13.03 3.52
CA SER A 158 4.03 13.97 2.60
C SER A 158 4.32 13.66 1.14
N ARG A 159 5.51 13.14 0.82
CA ARG A 159 5.90 12.75 -0.55
C ARG A 159 5.03 11.66 -1.16
N HIS A 160 4.49 10.78 -0.33
CA HIS A 160 3.56 9.73 -0.77
C HIS A 160 2.12 10.25 -0.74
N GLY A 161 1.83 11.22 0.12
CA GLY A 161 0.51 11.86 0.20
C GLY A 161 0.15 12.73 -1.01
N SER A 162 1.10 13.02 -1.90
CA SER A 162 0.88 13.71 -3.18
C SER A 162 0.66 12.79 -4.38
N ILE A 163 0.81 11.47 -4.23
CA ILE A 163 0.54 10.52 -5.31
C ILE A 163 -0.98 10.40 -5.48
N ASP A 164 -1.45 10.43 -6.72
CA ASP A 164 -2.86 10.20 -7.03
C ASP A 164 -3.30 8.77 -6.66
N GLY A 165 -4.44 8.66 -5.99
CA GLY A 165 -5.02 7.36 -5.62
C GLY A 165 -5.53 6.58 -6.83
N ALA A 166 -5.95 7.27 -7.90
CA ALA A 166 -6.47 6.64 -9.11
C ALA A 166 -5.44 5.71 -9.76
N TYR A 167 -4.14 5.94 -9.55
CA TYR A 167 -3.05 5.11 -10.08
C TYR A 167 -2.92 3.73 -9.43
N PHE A 168 -3.67 3.48 -8.36
CA PHE A 168 -3.77 2.17 -7.70
C PHE A 168 -5.18 1.59 -7.79
N GLY A 169 -6.16 2.42 -8.09
CA GLY A 169 -7.56 2.04 -8.15
C GLY A 169 -8.19 1.68 -6.80
N THR A 170 -9.51 1.62 -6.79
CA THR A 170 -10.33 1.34 -5.59
C THR A 170 -10.35 -0.14 -5.20
N THR A 171 -10.04 -1.03 -6.14
CA THR A 171 -10.26 -2.48 -6.01
C THR A 171 -9.02 -3.30 -5.72
N PHE A 172 -7.82 -2.78 -5.97
CA PHE A 172 -6.58 -3.55 -5.97
C PHE A 172 -6.33 -4.38 -4.70
N PRO A 173 -6.41 -3.84 -3.46
CA PRO A 173 -6.17 -4.66 -2.27
C PRO A 173 -7.19 -5.78 -2.08
N HIS A 174 -8.45 -5.52 -2.46
CA HIS A 174 -9.54 -6.48 -2.34
C HIS A 174 -9.35 -7.64 -3.32
N LEU A 175 -8.98 -7.33 -4.56
CA LEU A 175 -8.67 -8.34 -5.57
C LEU A 175 -7.44 -9.16 -5.18
N LEU A 176 -6.40 -8.53 -4.64
CA LEU A 176 -5.21 -9.24 -4.16
C LEU A 176 -5.57 -10.29 -3.11
N PHE A 177 -6.38 -9.96 -2.12
CA PHE A 177 -6.81 -10.93 -1.10
C PHE A 177 -7.81 -11.96 -1.60
N LEU A 178 -8.60 -11.63 -2.64
CA LEU A 178 -9.47 -12.59 -3.31
C LEU A 178 -8.66 -13.66 -4.05
N VAL A 179 -7.60 -13.24 -4.78
CA VAL A 179 -6.72 -14.15 -5.53
C VAL A 179 -5.75 -14.90 -4.62
N TYR A 180 -5.31 -14.28 -3.52
CA TYR A 180 -4.37 -14.87 -2.55
C TYR A 180 -4.94 -14.86 -1.12
N PRO A 181 -5.95 -15.69 -0.80
CA PRO A 181 -6.58 -15.72 0.53
C PRO A 181 -5.62 -16.05 1.66
N THR A 182 -4.53 -16.77 1.38
CA THR A 182 -3.49 -17.12 2.36
C THR A 182 -2.69 -15.91 2.85
N LEU A 183 -2.77 -14.77 2.16
CA LEU A 183 -2.14 -13.52 2.59
C LEU A 183 -3.03 -12.69 3.54
N ILE A 184 -4.29 -13.10 3.74
CA ILE A 184 -5.19 -12.41 4.69
C ILE A 184 -4.63 -12.59 6.11
N PRO A 185 -4.25 -11.51 6.80
CA PRO A 185 -3.63 -11.62 8.11
C PRO A 185 -4.65 -12.04 9.17
N PRO A 186 -4.24 -12.88 10.14
CA PRO A 186 -5.10 -13.25 11.25
C PRO A 186 -5.45 -12.02 12.11
N LYS A 187 -6.67 -11.97 12.66
CA LYS A 187 -7.09 -10.86 13.52
C LYS A 187 -6.36 -10.87 14.87
N THR A 188 -5.96 -12.05 15.34
CA THR A 188 -5.24 -12.29 16.60
C THR A 188 -3.85 -12.88 16.33
N GLY A 189 -2.93 -12.77 17.29
CA GLY A 189 -1.56 -13.33 17.15
C GLY A 189 -0.59 -12.44 16.37
N SER A 190 0.65 -12.92 16.18
CA SER A 190 1.75 -12.22 15.50
C SER A 190 1.53 -12.12 13.98
N THR A 191 2.13 -11.09 13.38
CA THR A 191 2.16 -10.88 11.93
C THR A 191 3.36 -11.62 11.32
N ASP A 192 3.18 -12.87 10.90
CA ASP A 192 4.29 -13.71 10.39
C ASP A 192 4.65 -13.43 8.92
N ILE A 193 4.08 -12.38 8.32
CA ILE A 193 4.36 -11.97 6.93
C ILE A 193 5.69 -11.21 6.91
N GLY A 194 6.81 -11.95 6.81
CA GLY A 194 8.16 -11.40 6.58
C GLY A 194 9.31 -11.95 7.42
N ALA A 195 9.12 -12.98 8.25
CA ALA A 195 10.18 -13.53 9.12
C ALA A 195 11.17 -14.48 8.43
N SER A 196 11.29 -14.46 7.09
CA SER A 196 12.27 -15.26 6.35
C SER A 196 13.20 -14.36 5.53
N SER A 197 14.20 -13.75 6.18
CA SER A 197 15.51 -13.41 5.54
C SER A 197 16.49 -12.62 6.43
N THR A 198 16.63 -12.90 7.73
CA THR A 198 17.82 -12.45 8.49
C THR A 198 18.22 -13.47 9.54
N SER A 199 18.91 -14.52 9.09
CA SER A 199 19.76 -15.35 9.94
C SER A 199 20.98 -14.54 10.42
N GLY A 200 20.76 -13.66 11.39
CA GLY A 200 21.80 -13.02 12.19
C GLY A 200 22.00 -13.79 13.49
N LYS A 201 23.07 -14.59 13.56
CA LYS A 201 23.53 -15.23 14.80
C LYS A 201 23.98 -14.13 15.77
N GLY A 202 23.31 -14.00 16.92
CA GLY A 202 23.77 -13.09 17.98
C GLY A 202 22.80 -12.94 19.16
N ALA A 203 22.98 -13.80 20.16
CA ALA A 203 22.69 -13.61 21.59
C ALA A 203 21.28 -13.14 22.05
N ARG A 204 20.57 -14.02 22.77
CA ARG A 204 19.82 -13.71 24.02
C ARG A 204 19.30 -15.00 24.68
N GLU A 205 20.08 -15.56 25.59
CA GLU A 205 19.75 -16.73 26.43
C GLU A 205 18.68 -16.48 27.52
N GLY A 206 17.87 -15.42 27.41
CA GLY A 206 16.90 -15.03 28.46
C GLY A 206 15.45 -15.48 28.25
N GLU A 207 15.04 -15.82 27.02
CA GLU A 207 13.61 -15.99 26.68
C GLU A 207 13.08 -17.44 26.78
N ASN A 208 13.98 -18.42 26.93
CA ASN A 208 13.63 -19.84 26.86
C ASN A 208 12.85 -20.37 28.09
N LYS A 209 12.79 -19.64 29.21
CA LYS A 209 12.00 -20.06 30.39
C LYS A 209 10.52 -19.67 30.31
N ILE A 210 10.20 -18.57 29.63
CA ILE A 210 8.81 -18.08 29.49
C ILE A 210 8.07 -18.88 28.41
N ARG A 211 8.75 -19.18 27.30
CA ARG A 211 8.18 -19.97 26.19
C ARG A 211 7.82 -21.40 26.59
N ARG A 212 8.48 -21.99 27.60
CA ARG A 212 8.21 -23.36 28.04
C ARG A 212 6.94 -23.48 28.89
N ARG A 213 6.56 -22.43 29.64
CA ARG A 213 5.33 -22.41 30.48
C ARG A 213 4.07 -22.06 29.70
N LEU A 214 4.17 -21.32 28.59
CA LEU A 214 3.02 -21.01 27.72
C LEU A 214 2.69 -22.10 26.70
N ARG A 215 3.55 -23.13 26.58
CA ARG A 215 3.36 -24.24 25.63
C ARG A 215 2.45 -25.35 26.16
N GLU A 216 2.07 -25.32 27.44
CA GLU A 216 1.20 -26.32 28.05
C GLU A 216 -0.30 -25.93 28.09
N GLU A 217 -0.67 -24.72 27.63
CA GLU A 217 -2.07 -24.27 27.55
C GLU A 217 -2.47 -23.78 26.15
N MET A 218 -2.05 -24.48 25.09
CA MET A 218 -2.52 -24.16 23.73
C MET A 218 -3.10 -25.41 23.08
N ASP A 219 -4.43 -25.46 23.04
CA ASP A 219 -5.22 -26.43 22.28
C ASP A 219 -4.68 -26.55 20.84
N PRO A 220 -4.33 -27.76 20.37
CA PRO A 220 -3.79 -27.97 19.04
C PRO A 220 -4.94 -28.01 18.03
N ALA A 221 -5.51 -26.85 17.71
CA ALA A 221 -6.61 -26.79 16.75
C ALA A 221 -6.66 -25.50 15.92
N ILE A 222 -5.51 -24.91 15.53
CA ILE A 222 -5.50 -23.90 14.45
C ILE A 222 -4.20 -24.02 13.65
N ALA A 223 -4.17 -24.99 12.76
CA ALA A 223 -3.27 -25.01 11.63
C ALA A 223 -3.95 -25.79 10.50
N GLU A 224 -4.86 -25.15 9.77
CA GLU A 224 -5.17 -25.51 8.38
C GLU A 224 -6.15 -24.52 7.75
N GLY A 225 -5.81 -24.12 6.51
CA GLY A 225 -6.70 -23.99 5.36
C GLY A 225 -7.98 -23.16 5.49
N GLY A 226 -8.08 -22.12 4.67
CA GLY A 226 -9.35 -21.45 4.39
C GLY A 226 -10.42 -22.44 3.89
N GLY A 227 -11.61 -22.33 4.49
CA GLY A 227 -12.79 -23.12 4.14
C GLY A 227 -14.01 -22.58 4.90
N GLU A 228 -15.16 -22.69 4.25
CA GLU A 228 -16.48 -22.04 4.43
C GLU A 228 -17.13 -22.04 5.84
N ASN A 229 -16.44 -22.46 6.90
CA ASN A 229 -16.98 -22.64 8.24
C ASN A 229 -16.40 -21.70 9.32
N ILE A 230 -15.55 -20.73 8.95
CA ILE A 230 -15.06 -19.73 9.91
C ILE A 230 -16.07 -18.59 10.04
N SER A 231 -16.76 -18.55 11.19
CA SER A 231 -17.60 -17.42 11.57
C SER A 231 -16.74 -16.17 11.76
N THR A 232 -16.88 -15.19 10.86
CA THR A 232 -16.22 -13.88 10.95
C THR A 232 -16.51 -13.18 12.28
N ALA A 233 -17.73 -13.35 12.83
CA ALA A 233 -18.11 -12.86 14.14
C ALA A 233 -17.27 -13.46 15.28
N SER A 234 -17.02 -14.78 15.24
CA SER A 234 -16.19 -15.44 16.25
C SER A 234 -14.72 -14.96 16.24
N VAL A 235 -14.19 -14.67 15.06
CA VAL A 235 -12.83 -14.13 14.88
C VAL A 235 -12.76 -12.68 15.36
N ALA A 236 -13.77 -11.86 15.05
CA ALA A 236 -13.86 -10.48 15.51
C ALA A 236 -13.92 -10.37 17.04
N MET A 237 -14.65 -11.27 17.70
CA MET A 237 -14.76 -11.28 19.18
C MET A 237 -13.44 -11.63 19.89
N LYS A 238 -12.56 -12.40 19.24
CA LYS A 238 -11.25 -12.78 19.80
C LYS A 238 -10.18 -11.69 19.60
N ALA A 239 -10.42 -10.70 18.73
CA ALA A 239 -9.45 -9.65 18.43
C ALA A 239 -9.16 -8.78 19.67
N GLU A 240 -7.89 -8.66 20.06
CA GLU A 240 -7.50 -7.77 21.15
C GLU A 240 -7.68 -6.30 20.73
N ARG A 241 -8.55 -5.59 21.45
CA ARG A 241 -8.81 -4.16 21.25
C ARG A 241 -8.23 -3.35 22.40
N TYR A 242 -7.76 -2.14 22.11
CA TYR A 242 -7.31 -1.21 23.13
C TYR A 242 -8.42 -0.96 24.17
N LYS A 243 -8.11 -1.26 25.44
CA LYS A 243 -9.00 -1.04 26.58
C LYS A 243 -8.43 0.09 27.44
N PRO A 244 -9.00 1.31 27.38
CA PRO A 244 -8.49 2.43 28.16
C PRO A 244 -8.67 2.17 29.66
N ARG A 245 -7.65 2.52 30.45
CA ARG A 245 -7.64 2.37 31.90
C ARG A 245 -7.16 3.65 32.58
N ILE A 246 -7.74 3.97 33.72
CA ILE A 246 -7.29 5.06 34.61
C ILE A 246 -7.05 4.44 35.99
N TYR A 247 -5.84 4.60 36.54
CA TYR A 247 -5.41 3.93 37.77
C TYR A 247 -5.64 2.41 37.78
N GLY A 248 -5.52 1.75 36.62
CA GLY A 248 -5.74 0.30 36.46
C GLY A 248 -7.21 -0.10 36.25
N PHE A 249 -8.17 0.76 36.56
CA PHE A 249 -9.59 0.50 36.36
C PHE A 249 -10.02 0.80 34.93
N GLN A 250 -10.90 -0.04 34.38
CA GLN A 250 -11.50 0.21 33.07
C GLN A 250 -12.46 1.39 33.15
N LEU A 251 -12.50 2.19 32.08
CA LEU A 251 -13.48 3.26 31.96
C LEU A 251 -14.89 2.67 31.82
N ASN A 252 -15.80 3.09 32.68
CA ASN A 252 -17.22 2.75 32.60
C ASN A 252 -17.84 3.37 31.33
N GLU A 253 -18.73 2.64 30.65
CA GLU A 253 -19.41 3.11 29.45
C GLU A 253 -20.25 4.37 29.71
N ILE A 254 -20.86 4.50 30.90
CA ILE A 254 -21.62 5.70 31.32
C ILE A 254 -20.71 6.94 31.28
N ALA A 255 -19.47 6.82 31.73
CA ALA A 255 -18.50 7.93 31.73
C ALA A 255 -18.04 8.33 30.31
N LYS A 256 -18.24 7.48 29.30
CA LYS A 256 -18.04 7.87 27.89
C LYS A 256 -19.25 8.63 27.35
N LEU A 257 -20.47 8.15 27.66
CA LEU A 257 -21.71 8.79 27.24
C LEU A 257 -21.86 10.18 27.86
N GLN A 258 -21.61 10.33 29.17
CA GLN A 258 -21.70 11.62 29.86
C GLN A 258 -20.78 12.67 29.23
N ARG A 259 -19.52 12.32 28.94
CA ARG A 259 -18.58 13.22 28.25
C ARG A 259 -19.08 13.68 26.89
N TRP A 260 -19.73 12.80 26.13
CA TRP A 260 -20.34 13.18 24.86
C TRP A 260 -21.55 14.11 25.05
N GLN A 261 -22.42 13.82 26.03
CA GLN A 261 -23.58 14.65 26.35
C GLN A 261 -23.16 16.07 26.80
N GLU A 262 -22.14 16.18 27.66
CA GLU A 262 -21.56 17.46 28.08
C GLU A 262 -21.01 18.24 26.88
N ALA A 263 -20.23 17.60 26.02
CA ALA A 263 -19.70 18.25 24.81
C ALA A 263 -20.81 18.73 23.84
N VAL A 264 -21.91 17.99 23.74
CA VAL A 264 -23.08 18.41 22.94
C VAL A 264 -23.78 19.61 23.57
N ARG A 265 -24.00 19.58 24.89
CA ARG A 265 -24.57 20.69 25.64
C ARG A 265 -23.73 21.95 25.48
N ASP A 266 -22.41 21.84 25.62
CA ASP A 266 -21.50 22.98 25.50
C ASP A 266 -21.53 23.57 24.08
N ARG A 267 -21.62 22.72 23.03
CA ARG A 267 -21.83 23.20 21.65
C ARG A 267 -23.16 23.92 21.46
N GLN A 268 -24.22 23.48 22.13
CA GLN A 268 -25.54 24.13 22.05
C GLN A 268 -25.52 25.48 22.76
N VAL A 269 -24.90 25.55 23.95
CA VAL A 269 -24.71 26.79 24.69
C VAL A 269 -23.92 27.81 23.84
N ALA A 270 -22.78 27.41 23.28
CA ALA A 270 -21.98 28.29 22.43
C ALA A 270 -22.76 28.81 21.21
N ARG A 271 -23.64 27.98 20.63
CA ARG A 271 -24.51 28.40 19.51
C ARG A 271 -25.57 29.43 19.95
N LEU A 272 -26.12 29.28 21.15
CA LEU A 272 -27.08 30.23 21.72
C LEU A 272 -26.40 31.58 22.01
N GLU A 273 -25.24 31.56 22.67
CA GLU A 273 -24.43 32.76 22.93
C GLU A 273 -24.10 33.51 21.64
N GLU A 274 -23.62 32.82 20.59
CA GLU A 274 -23.35 33.43 19.28
C GLU A 274 -24.62 34.00 18.61
N SER A 275 -25.80 33.47 18.94
CA SER A 275 -27.07 33.97 18.41
C SER A 275 -27.54 35.21 19.18
N GLU A 276 -27.32 35.26 20.48
CA GLU A 276 -27.57 36.44 21.31
C GLU A 276 -26.64 37.60 20.95
N GLU A 277 -25.35 37.32 20.69
CA GLU A 277 -24.39 38.32 20.20
C GLU A 277 -24.74 38.90 18.83
N ARG A 278 -25.39 38.12 17.94
CA ARG A 278 -25.83 38.59 16.62
C ARG A 278 -27.08 39.49 16.68
N VAL A 279 -27.85 39.39 17.76
CA VAL A 279 -29.10 40.14 17.96
C VAL A 279 -28.87 41.43 18.75
N SER A 280 -27.75 41.53 19.46
CA SER A 280 -27.37 42.69 20.27
C SER A 280 -26.50 43.70 19.52
#